data_AF-A0A1A8NVU0-F1
#
_entry.id   AF-A0A1A8NVU0-F1
#
_cell.length_a   1.000
_cell.length_b   1.000
_cell.length_c   1.000
_cell.angle_alpha   90.00
_cell.angle_beta   90.00
_cell.angle_gamma   90.00
#
_symmetry.space_group_name_H-M   'P 1'
#
loop_
_entity.id
_entity.type
_entity.pdbx_description
1 polymer ?
#
loop_
_entity_poly.entity_id
_entity_poly.type
_entity_poly.pdbx_seq_one_letter_code
_entity_poly.pdbx_strand_id
1 'polypeptide(L)'
;KQHDRPGGFFVTGINLTEDLKYICMHPTESLKDLVMSTYPTLLGWVKEQTPGSRVGSLNIIAGDFITESHFAATVVSLNEKLLEWPS
;
A
#
# COMPACT_ATOMS: atom_id res chain seq x y z
N LYS A 1 12.30 -7.57 -19.79
CA LYS A 1 11.23 -6.55 -19.83
C LYS A 1 11.62 -5.49 -18.82
N GLN A 2 11.78 -4.22 -19.23
CA GLN A 2 12.01 -3.13 -18.28
C GLN A 2 10.82 -3.10 -17.32
N HIS A 3 11.07 -3.27 -16.03
CA HIS A 3 10.09 -3.16 -14.94
C HIS A 3 9.87 -1.69 -14.55
N ASP A 4 9.93 -0.77 -15.51
CA ASP A 4 9.70 0.62 -15.20
C ASP A 4 8.20 0.88 -15.12
N ARG A 5 7.77 1.35 -13.95
CA ARG A 5 6.43 1.91 -13.77
C ARG A 5 6.19 2.99 -14.82
N PRO A 6 4.97 3.12 -15.36
CA PRO A 6 4.63 4.26 -16.20
C PRO A 6 5.01 5.52 -15.43
N GLY A 7 5.88 6.36 -16.01
CA GLY A 7 6.50 7.50 -15.34
C GLY A 7 5.54 8.66 -15.06
N GLY A 8 4.33 8.38 -14.58
CA GLY A 8 3.28 9.36 -14.29
C GLY A 8 2.45 8.94 -13.08
N PHE A 9 1.23 9.50 -13.01
CA PHE A 9 0.26 9.24 -11.94
C PHE A 9 -0.04 7.74 -11.77
N PHE A 10 0.10 7.24 -10.55
CA PHE A 10 -0.12 5.83 -10.23
C PHE A 10 -1.05 5.67 -9.03
N VAL A 11 -2.03 4.77 -9.15
CA VAL A 11 -2.97 4.43 -8.08
C VAL A 11 -2.87 2.94 -7.81
N THR A 12 -2.75 2.57 -6.54
CA THR A 12 -2.78 1.18 -6.09
C THR A 12 -3.71 1.03 -4.89
N GLY A 13 -4.54 0.00 -4.93
CA GLY A 13 -5.35 -0.43 -3.80
C GLY A 13 -4.75 -1.68 -3.19
N ILE A 14 -4.57 -1.69 -1.88
CA ILE A 14 -4.21 -2.89 -1.10
C ILE A 14 -5.40 -3.40 -0.27
N ASN A 15 -6.62 -3.12 -0.75
CA ASN A 15 -7.84 -3.54 -0.10
C ASN A 15 -7.97 -5.06 -0.15
N LEU A 16 -8.29 -5.68 0.98
CA LEU A 16 -8.55 -7.10 1.04
C LEU A 16 -10.05 -7.34 0.95
N THR A 17 -10.44 -8.26 0.08
CA THR A 17 -11.80 -8.77 0.03
C THR A 17 -11.76 -10.22 0.48
N GLU A 18 -12.45 -10.54 1.56
CA GLU A 18 -12.66 -11.94 1.95
C GLU A 18 -13.49 -12.66 0.88
N ASP A 19 -13.07 -13.84 0.47
CA ASP A 19 -13.90 -14.69 -0.37
C ASP A 19 -14.88 -15.51 0.49
N LEU A 20 -16.00 -15.93 -0.13
CA LEU A 20 -17.05 -16.67 0.57
C LEU A 20 -16.51 -17.93 1.27
N LYS A 21 -15.47 -18.56 0.69
CA LYS A 21 -14.88 -19.78 1.22
C LYS A 21 -14.11 -19.49 2.51
N TYR A 22 -13.34 -18.41 2.57
CA TYR A 22 -12.64 -17.94 3.75
C TYR A 22 -13.63 -17.65 4.88
N ILE A 23 -14.69 -16.88 4.58
CA ILE A 23 -15.75 -16.55 5.56
C ILE A 23 -16.41 -17.82 6.12
N CYS A 24 -16.77 -18.77 5.26
CA CYS A 24 -17.39 -20.03 5.69
C CYS A 24 -16.47 -20.89 6.55
N MET A 25 -15.15 -20.84 6.32
CA MET A 25 -14.18 -21.62 7.09
C MET A 25 -13.77 -20.93 8.40
N HIS A 26 -13.90 -19.60 8.51
CA HIS A 26 -13.35 -18.81 9.62
C HIS A 26 -14.45 -17.92 10.25
N PRO A 27 -15.53 -18.50 10.82
CA PRO A 27 -16.72 -17.76 11.25
C PRO A 27 -16.49 -16.83 12.46
N THR A 28 -15.34 -16.95 13.13
CA THR A 28 -14.95 -16.11 14.28
C THR A 28 -13.92 -15.05 13.91
N GLU A 29 -13.35 -15.09 12.70
CA GLU A 29 -12.43 -14.07 12.21
C GLU A 29 -13.20 -13.02 11.43
N SER A 30 -12.85 -11.76 11.64
CA SER A 30 -13.39 -10.65 10.88
C SER A 30 -12.43 -10.25 9.75
N LEU A 31 -12.96 -9.54 8.75
CA LEU A 31 -12.14 -8.84 7.75
C LEU A 31 -11.07 -7.95 8.39
N LYS A 32 -11.35 -7.36 9.56
CA LYS A 32 -10.35 -6.59 10.31
C LYS A 32 -9.22 -7.50 10.78
N ASP A 33 -9.50 -8.67 11.32
CA ASP A 33 -8.47 -9.62 11.78
C ASP A 33 -7.60 -10.11 10.63
N LEU A 34 -8.22 -10.46 9.50
CA LEU A 34 -7.48 -10.84 8.28
C LEU A 34 -6.60 -9.69 7.78
N VAL A 35 -7.14 -8.47 7.67
CA VAL A 35 -6.36 -7.29 7.25
C VAL A 35 -5.21 -7.03 8.23
N MET A 36 -5.45 -7.05 9.53
CA MET A 36 -4.41 -6.80 10.53
C MET A 36 -3.33 -7.88 10.56
N SER A 37 -3.66 -9.14 10.25
CA SER A 37 -2.68 -10.23 10.14
C SER A 37 -1.72 -10.06 8.95
N THR A 38 -2.19 -9.46 7.86
CA THR A 38 -1.42 -9.25 6.62
C THR A 38 -0.70 -7.89 6.59
N TYR A 39 -1.05 -7.00 7.51
CA TYR A 39 -0.56 -5.64 7.60
C TYR A 39 0.97 -5.49 7.62
N PRO A 40 1.74 -6.32 8.35
CA PRO A 40 3.20 -6.25 8.32
C PRO A 40 3.78 -6.46 6.92
N THR A 41 3.24 -7.44 6.17
CA THR A 41 3.65 -7.73 4.79
C THR A 41 3.26 -6.59 3.85
N LEU A 42 2.03 -6.07 3.99
CA LEU A 42 1.55 -4.94 3.20
C LEU A 42 2.39 -3.68 3.46
N LEU A 43 2.71 -3.37 4.72
CA LEU A 43 3.58 -2.25 5.08
C LEU A 43 5.00 -2.40 4.54
N GLY A 44 5.53 -3.63 4.52
CA GLY A 44 6.81 -3.93 3.86
C GLY A 44 6.79 -3.51 2.40
N TRP A 45 5.77 -3.95 1.65
CA TRP A 45 5.59 -3.56 0.25
C TRP A 45 5.38 -2.05 0.08
N VAL A 46 4.61 -1.39 0.96
CA VAL A 46 4.38 0.07 0.91
C VAL A 46 5.70 0.84 1.09
N LYS A 47 6.58 0.42 1.99
CA LYS A 47 7.88 1.07 2.23
C LYS A 47 8.80 1.04 1.01
N GLU A 48 8.69 0.02 0.17
CA GLU A 48 9.47 -0.12 -1.06
C GLU A 48 8.98 0.77 -2.20
N GLN A 49 7.79 1.37 -2.07
CA GLN A 49 7.21 2.19 -3.13
C GLN A 49 8.01 3.48 -3.34
N THR A 50 8.24 3.84 -4.60
CA THR A 50 8.82 5.13 -4.97
C THR A 50 7.90 5.78 -6.01
N PRO A 51 7.65 7.10 -5.94
CA PRO A 51 6.98 7.83 -7.00
C PRO A 51 7.70 7.65 -8.35
N GLY A 52 6.97 7.82 -9.45
CA GLY A 52 7.55 7.74 -10.80
C GLY A 52 8.74 8.71 -10.98
N SER A 53 9.63 8.39 -11.91
CA SER A 53 10.89 9.12 -12.12
C SER A 53 10.77 10.51 -12.75
N ARG A 54 9.54 10.98 -12.99
CA ARG A 54 9.28 12.31 -13.57
C ARG A 54 8.89 13.31 -12.50
N VAL A 55 9.31 14.55 -12.69
CA VAL A 55 8.85 15.70 -11.89
C VAL A 55 7.32 15.73 -11.86
N GLY A 56 6.74 15.77 -10.66
CA GLY A 56 5.29 15.76 -10.45
C GLY A 56 4.64 14.37 -10.42
N SER A 57 5.41 13.28 -10.46
CA SER A 57 4.86 11.94 -10.27
C SER A 57 4.32 11.77 -8.84
N LEU A 58 3.08 11.30 -8.73
CA LEU A 58 2.40 11.07 -7.47
C LEU A 58 1.85 9.65 -7.42
N ASN A 59 2.03 8.98 -6.29
CA ASN A 59 1.40 7.70 -5.99
C ASN A 59 0.21 7.92 -5.04
N ILE A 60 -0.93 7.32 -5.34
CA ILE A 60 -2.04 7.18 -4.39
C ILE A 60 -2.08 5.72 -3.93
N ILE A 61 -2.05 5.51 -2.62
CA ILE A 61 -2.12 4.19 -2.00
C ILE A 61 -3.36 4.15 -1.11
N ALA A 62 -4.34 3.31 -1.47
CA ALA A 62 -5.55 3.08 -0.69
C ALA A 62 -5.45 1.74 0.04
N GLY A 63 -5.97 1.67 1.28
CA GLY A 63 -5.99 0.45 2.09
C GLY A 63 -7.11 0.47 3.13
N ASP A 64 -7.35 -0.69 3.76
CA ASP A 64 -8.37 -0.86 4.78
C ASP A 64 -7.80 -0.61 6.20
N PHE A 65 -8.68 -0.19 7.12
CA PHE A 65 -8.37 0.04 8.54
C PHE A 65 -7.12 0.89 8.80
N ILE A 66 -6.89 1.92 7.98
CA ILE A 66 -5.64 2.70 7.96
C ILE A 66 -5.30 3.43 9.27
N THR A 67 -6.27 3.60 10.17
CA THR A 67 -6.11 4.23 11.48
C THR A 67 -5.60 3.27 12.55
N GLU A 68 -5.65 1.96 12.29
CA GLU A 68 -5.28 0.90 13.24
C GLU A 68 -3.80 0.51 13.11
N SER A 69 -3.05 1.19 12.25
CA SER A 69 -1.69 0.84 11.86
C SER A 69 -0.84 2.08 11.56
N HIS A 70 0.43 1.86 11.21
CA HIS A 70 1.33 2.91 10.75
C HIS A 70 1.17 3.22 9.25
N PHE A 71 0.08 2.78 8.61
CA PHE A 71 -0.12 2.91 7.16
C PHE A 71 -0.02 4.34 6.68
N ALA A 72 -0.86 5.24 7.20
CA ALA A 72 -0.90 6.63 6.75
C ALA A 72 0.47 7.31 6.95
N ALA A 73 1.10 7.12 8.11
CA ALA A 73 2.43 7.65 8.38
C ALA A 73 3.49 7.11 7.41
N THR A 74 3.44 5.81 7.11
CA THR A 74 4.35 5.16 6.15
C THR A 74 4.13 5.73 4.74
N VAL A 75 2.89 5.92 4.30
CA VAL A 75 2.59 6.53 2.99
C VAL A 75 3.12 7.97 2.92
N VAL A 76 2.98 8.76 4.00
CA VAL A 76 3.50 10.12 4.07
C VAL A 76 5.04 10.13 3.99
N SER A 77 5.73 9.25 4.72
CA SER A 77 7.20 9.20 4.73
C SER A 77 7.80 8.82 3.37
N LEU A 78 7.04 8.19 2.47
CA LEU A 78 7.51 7.93 1.10
C LEU A 78 7.86 9.21 0.32
N ASN A 79 7.29 10.36 0.70
CA ASN A 79 7.61 11.64 0.06
C ASN A 79 9.04 12.12 0.39
N GLU A 80 9.68 11.61 1.44
CA GLU A 80 11.08 11.94 1.76
C GLU A 80 12.03 11.50 0.63
N LYS A 81 11.69 10.40 -0.08
CA LYS A 81 12.43 9.92 -1.25
C LYS A 81 12.47 10.93 -2.41
N LEU A 82 11.55 11.88 -2.44
CA LEU A 82 11.53 12.94 -3.46
C LEU A 82 12.54 14.06 -3.14
N LEU A 83 12.96 14.21 -1.88
CA LEU A 83 13.94 15.22 -1.46
C LEU A 83 15.37 14.83 -1.83
N GLU A 84 15.63 13.54 -2.00
CA GLU A 84 16.92 12.99 -2.43
C GLU A 84 17.12 13.04 -3.95
N TRP A 85 16.12 13.51 -4.71
CA TRP A 85 16.18 13.54 -6.16
C TRP A 85 17.07 14.70 -6.65
N PRO A 86 18.14 14.42 -7.43
CA PRO A 86 18.98 15.49 -7.98
C PRO A 86 18.19 16.30 -9.02
N SER A 87 18.22 17.63 -8.86
CA SER A 87 17.62 18.60 -9.79
C SER A 87 18.10 18.47 -11.23
#